data_AF-A0A434CKY4-F1
#
_entry.id   AF-A0A434CKY4-F1
#
_cell.length_a   1.000
_cell.length_b   1.000
_cell.length_c   1.000
_cell.angle_alpha   90.00
_cell.angle_beta   90.00
_cell.angle_gamma   90.00
#
_symmetry.space_group_name_H-M   'P 1'
#
loop_
_entity.id
_entity.type
_entity.pdbx_description
1 polymer ?
#
loop_
_entity_poly.entity_id
_entity_poly.type
_entity_poly.pdbx_seq_one_letter_code
_entity_poly.pdbx_strand_id
1 'polypeptide(L)'
;GIGDGIWWAAVTMTTTGYGDKTPITWRGRAIALVWMFTSIFCIATFSATLASSLVVGRLKSSVDGPEDLPRARVGTVAGTAGELWTKAQGLKVQTYPFLIQASKALKRGEVEALVVERAILGHMIQEYQWNDLLILPQTLAVRDYAIAIPSGSPLMEDINRAVLTVTHHPDWKELVQRYVGQSEP
;
A
#
# COMPACT_ATOMS: atom_id res chain seq x y z
N GLY A 1 -54.50 1.84 2.39
CA GLY A 1 -54.21 3.30 2.41
C GLY A 1 -52.71 3.55 2.31
N ILE A 2 -52.24 4.79 2.46
CA ILE A 2 -50.80 5.15 2.35
C ILE A 2 -49.95 4.37 3.37
N GLY A 3 -50.43 4.19 4.60
CA GLY A 3 -49.75 3.40 5.63
C GLY A 3 -49.53 1.93 5.24
N ASP A 4 -50.49 1.30 4.57
CA ASP A 4 -50.32 -0.08 4.05
C ASP A 4 -49.24 -0.16 2.97
N GLY A 5 -49.10 0.91 2.16
CA GLY A 5 -48.07 1.01 1.14
C GLY A 5 -46.66 1.15 1.73
N ILE A 6 -46.51 1.97 2.78
CA ILE A 6 -45.25 2.12 3.52
C ILE A 6 -44.87 0.80 4.22
N TRP A 7 -45.84 0.16 4.88
CA TRP A 7 -45.63 -1.14 5.53
C TRP A 7 -45.16 -2.22 4.53
N TRP A 8 -45.85 -2.35 3.40
CA TRP A 8 -45.47 -3.29 2.35
C TRP A 8 -44.06 -3.00 1.80
N ALA A 9 -43.74 -1.73 1.56
CA ALA A 9 -42.43 -1.33 1.05
C ALA A 9 -41.30 -1.71 2.02
N ALA A 10 -41.50 -1.47 3.32
CA ALA A 10 -40.54 -1.83 4.36
C ALA A 10 -40.33 -3.35 4.45
N VAL A 11 -41.41 -4.13 4.54
CA VAL A 11 -41.38 -5.61 4.62
C VAL A 11 -40.74 -6.25 3.38
N THR A 12 -40.91 -5.62 2.22
CA THR A 12 -40.28 -6.05 0.96
C THR A 12 -38.79 -5.73 0.95
N MET A 13 -38.41 -4.53 1.38
CA MET A 13 -37.01 -4.11 1.45
C MET A 13 -36.22 -4.99 2.43
N THR A 14 -36.80 -5.35 3.58
CA THR A 14 -36.15 -6.24 4.56
C THR A 14 -36.20 -7.72 4.19
N THR A 15 -36.72 -8.08 3.01
CA THR A 15 -36.91 -9.46 2.53
C THR A 15 -37.79 -10.34 3.43
N THR A 16 -38.56 -9.74 4.36
CA THR A 16 -39.37 -10.47 5.33
C THR A 16 -40.62 -11.10 4.69
N GLY A 17 -41.26 -10.38 3.77
CA GLY A 17 -42.26 -10.94 2.87
C GLY A 17 -43.52 -11.56 3.51
N TYR A 18 -44.14 -10.91 4.50
CA TYR A 18 -45.36 -11.43 5.16
C TYR A 18 -46.53 -11.72 4.21
N GLY A 19 -46.63 -11.03 3.07
CA GLY A 19 -47.67 -11.26 2.06
C GLY A 19 -49.08 -10.81 2.47
N ASP A 20 -49.21 -10.17 3.62
CA ASP A 20 -50.44 -9.63 4.23
C ASP A 20 -51.01 -8.44 3.46
N LYS A 21 -50.14 -7.63 2.85
CA LYS A 21 -50.50 -6.51 1.98
C LYS A 21 -49.73 -6.64 0.69
N THR A 22 -50.40 -6.58 -0.47
CA THR A 22 -49.75 -6.58 -1.78
C THR A 22 -50.51 -5.70 -2.78
N PRO A 23 -49.82 -5.12 -3.78
CA PRO A 23 -50.51 -4.39 -4.84
C PRO A 23 -51.36 -5.31 -5.71
N ILE A 24 -52.66 -5.04 -5.74
CA ILE A 24 -53.64 -5.80 -6.53
C ILE A 24 -53.81 -5.27 -7.95
N THR A 25 -53.60 -3.97 -8.19
CA THR A 25 -53.76 -3.35 -9.50
C THR A 25 -52.51 -3.51 -10.36
N TRP A 26 -52.69 -3.54 -11.69
CA TRP A 26 -51.56 -3.66 -12.61
C TRP A 26 -50.53 -2.54 -12.44
N ARG A 27 -51.00 -1.29 -12.25
CA ARG A 27 -50.14 -0.11 -12.01
C ARG A 27 -49.37 -0.25 -10.70
N GLY A 28 -50.03 -0.73 -9.64
CA GLY A 28 -49.39 -0.99 -8.36
C GLY A 28 -48.31 -2.05 -8.44
N ARG A 29 -48.54 -3.12 -9.24
CA ARG A 29 -47.55 -4.18 -9.48
C ARG A 29 -46.34 -3.68 -10.26
N ALA A 30 -46.53 -2.79 -11.24
CA ALA A 30 -45.42 -2.17 -11.96
C ALA A 30 -44.52 -1.32 -11.03
N ILE A 31 -45.13 -0.50 -10.16
CA ILE A 31 -44.39 0.28 -9.16
C ILE A 31 -43.68 -0.64 -8.17
N ALA A 32 -44.35 -1.70 -7.72
CA ALA A 32 -43.77 -2.67 -6.81
C ALA A 32 -42.55 -3.38 -7.39
N LEU A 33 -42.58 -3.71 -8.67
CA LEU A 33 -41.45 -4.33 -9.37
C LEU A 33 -40.24 -3.39 -9.39
N VAL A 34 -40.43 -2.09 -9.69
CA VAL A 34 -39.37 -1.08 -9.62
C VAL A 34 -38.82 -0.95 -8.18
N TRP A 35 -39.71 -0.96 -7.18
CA TRP A 35 -39.32 -0.91 -5.77
C TRP A 35 -38.47 -2.12 -5.36
N MET A 36 -38.80 -3.32 -5.81
CA MET A 36 -38.04 -4.54 -5.52
C MET A 36 -36.60 -4.45 -6.05
N PHE A 37 -36.42 -4.04 -7.31
CA PHE A 37 -35.07 -3.84 -7.86
C PHE A 37 -34.31 -2.75 -7.12
N THR A 38 -34.95 -1.62 -6.83
CA THR A 38 -34.34 -0.51 -6.09
C THR A 38 -33.87 -0.95 -4.70
N SER A 39 -34.68 -1.76 -3.99
CA SER A 39 -34.36 -2.29 -2.68
C SER A 39 -33.12 -3.18 -2.71
N ILE A 40 -33.02 -4.07 -3.70
CA ILE A 40 -31.85 -4.94 -3.90
C ILE A 40 -30.59 -4.11 -4.13
N PHE A 41 -30.64 -3.12 -5.03
CA PHE A 41 -29.51 -2.22 -5.29
C PHE A 41 -29.10 -1.44 -4.03
N CYS A 42 -30.07 -0.94 -3.25
CA CYS A 42 -29.80 -0.22 -2.01
C CYS A 42 -29.09 -1.09 -0.97
N ILE A 43 -29.57 -2.32 -0.76
CA ILE A 43 -28.96 -3.24 0.22
C ILE A 43 -27.57 -3.70 -0.25
N ALA A 44 -27.41 -3.99 -1.54
CA ALA A 44 -26.14 -4.43 -2.11
C ALA A 44 -25.08 -3.33 -1.99
N THR A 45 -25.42 -2.08 -2.34
CA THR A 45 -24.50 -0.94 -2.23
C THR A 45 -24.15 -0.63 -0.78
N PHE A 46 -25.13 -0.64 0.13
CA PHE A 46 -24.89 -0.45 1.56
C PHE A 46 -23.94 -1.52 2.12
N SER A 47 -24.19 -2.79 1.79
CA SER A 47 -23.33 -3.92 2.18
C SER A 47 -21.91 -3.79 1.61
N ALA A 48 -21.78 -3.40 0.33
CA ALA A 48 -20.50 -3.20 -0.32
C ALA A 48 -19.70 -2.04 0.30
N THR A 49 -20.36 -0.91 0.60
CA THR A 49 -19.71 0.23 1.28
C THR A 49 -19.26 -0.14 2.68
N LEU A 50 -20.07 -0.86 3.44
CA LEU A 50 -19.67 -1.36 4.76
C LEU A 50 -18.46 -2.31 4.66
N ALA A 51 -18.52 -3.30 3.77
CA ALA A 51 -17.41 -4.23 3.56
C ALA A 51 -16.12 -3.49 3.16
N SER A 52 -16.21 -2.55 2.23
CA SER A 52 -15.07 -1.71 1.81
C SER A 52 -14.52 -0.90 2.97
N SER A 53 -15.37 -0.26 3.77
CA SER A 53 -14.94 0.51 4.94
C SER A 53 -14.25 -0.36 6.00
N LEU A 54 -14.70 -1.59 6.21
CA LEU A 54 -14.04 -2.53 7.12
C LEU A 54 -12.67 -2.97 6.58
N VAL A 55 -12.56 -3.22 5.28
CA VAL A 55 -11.29 -3.60 4.65
C VAL A 55 -10.28 -2.45 4.70
N VAL A 56 -10.70 -1.23 4.33
CA VAL A 56 -9.86 -0.02 4.40
C VAL A 56 -9.46 0.29 5.84
N GLY A 57 -10.38 0.12 6.80
CA GLY A 57 -10.10 0.32 8.22
C GLY A 57 -9.02 -0.62 8.78
N ARG A 58 -8.84 -1.82 8.20
CA ARG A 58 -7.76 -2.75 8.56
C ARG A 58 -6.42 -2.43 7.88
N LEU A 59 -6.43 -1.67 6.80
CA LEU A 59 -5.24 -1.29 6.02
C LEU A 59 -4.64 0.05 6.44
N LYS A 60 -5.18 0.69 7.48
CA LYS A 60 -4.66 1.97 7.96
C LYS A 60 -3.29 1.75 8.60
N SER A 61 -2.22 1.90 7.81
CA SER A 61 -0.88 2.12 8.34
C SER A 61 -0.91 3.34 9.25
N SER A 62 -0.17 3.31 10.36
CA SER A 62 0.02 4.51 11.19
C SER A 62 0.72 5.65 10.43
N VAL A 63 1.31 5.35 9.27
CA VAL A 63 2.13 6.23 8.44
C VAL A 63 1.70 6.04 6.98
N ASP A 64 1.07 7.05 6.39
CA ASP A 64 0.60 7.01 5.00
C ASP A 64 1.59 7.70 4.04
N GLY A 65 2.48 8.53 4.58
CA GLY A 65 3.48 9.23 3.81
C GLY A 65 4.65 9.80 4.64
N PRO A 66 5.62 10.42 3.95
CA PRO A 66 6.78 11.06 4.58
C PRO A 66 6.41 12.15 5.60
N GLU A 67 5.28 12.83 5.39
CA GLU A 67 4.71 13.88 6.24
C GLU A 67 4.31 13.40 7.65
N ASP A 68 4.04 12.10 7.82
CA ASP A 68 3.67 11.50 9.10
C ASP A 68 4.89 11.07 9.92
N LEU A 69 6.04 10.89 9.28
CA LEU A 69 7.29 10.45 9.91
C LEU A 69 7.73 11.29 11.12
N PRO A 70 7.55 12.63 11.14
CA PRO A 70 7.88 13.43 12.33
C PRO A 70 7.04 13.09 13.57
N ARG A 71 5.86 12.49 13.40
CA ARG A 71 4.94 12.14 14.49
C ARG A 71 4.95 10.65 14.84
N ALA A 72 5.51 9.83 13.96
CA ALA A 72 5.57 8.38 14.12
C ALA A 72 6.85 7.92 14.83
N ARG A 73 6.82 6.71 15.42
CA ARG A 73 8.05 6.03 15.86
C ARG A 73 8.75 5.45 14.64
N VAL A 74 9.81 6.12 14.16
CA VAL A 74 10.53 5.70 12.96
C VAL A 74 11.80 4.94 13.32
N GLY A 75 12.03 3.81 12.64
CA GLY A 75 13.28 3.05 12.71
C GLY A 75 14.13 3.21 11.44
N THR A 76 15.44 3.05 11.57
CA THR A 76 16.38 3.03 10.44
C THR A 76 17.54 2.08 10.74
N VAL A 77 18.40 1.83 9.75
CA VAL A 77 19.58 0.96 9.88
C VAL A 77 20.86 1.81 9.94
N ALA A 78 21.74 1.50 10.89
CA ALA A 78 22.99 2.21 11.12
C ALA A 78 23.90 2.20 9.88
N GLY A 79 24.51 3.34 9.56
CA GLY A 79 25.46 3.50 8.46
C GLY A 79 24.84 3.49 7.06
N THR A 80 23.51 3.57 6.95
CA THR A 80 22.82 3.53 5.65
C THR A 80 22.39 4.91 5.16
N ALA A 81 22.00 5.01 3.88
CA ALA A 81 21.44 6.25 3.35
C ALA A 81 20.14 6.65 4.08
N GLY A 82 19.38 5.68 4.59
CA GLY A 82 18.17 5.92 5.38
C GLY A 82 18.48 6.68 6.68
N GLU A 83 19.56 6.31 7.38
CA GLU A 83 20.00 7.04 8.59
C GLU A 83 20.44 8.47 8.25
N LEU A 84 21.19 8.65 7.18
CA LEU A 84 21.63 9.98 6.73
C LEU A 84 20.45 10.88 6.37
N TRP A 85 19.48 10.36 5.62
CA TRP A 85 18.29 11.10 5.22
C TRP A 85 17.42 11.47 6.42
N THR A 86 17.15 10.52 7.32
CA THR A 86 16.33 10.77 8.52
C THR A 86 16.96 11.82 9.43
N LYS A 87 18.28 11.80 9.61
CA LYS A 87 19.01 12.85 10.34
C LYS A 87 18.94 14.20 9.65
N ALA A 88 19.09 14.26 8.32
CA ALA A 88 18.98 15.50 7.55
C ALA A 88 17.59 16.13 7.64
N GLN A 89 16.53 15.31 7.76
CA GLN A 89 15.15 15.77 7.99
C GLN A 89 14.86 16.11 9.46
N GLY A 90 15.82 15.97 10.38
CA GLY A 90 15.64 16.24 11.80
C GLY A 90 14.68 15.27 12.51
N LEU A 91 14.48 14.08 11.96
CA LEU A 91 13.59 13.06 12.53
C LEU A 91 14.24 12.40 13.76
N LYS A 92 13.41 12.16 14.79
CA LYS A 92 13.82 11.32 15.92
C LYS A 92 13.60 9.86 15.53
N VAL A 93 14.71 9.16 15.26
CA VAL A 93 14.66 7.77 14.78
C VAL A 93 15.40 6.82 15.71
N GLN A 94 14.91 5.59 15.79
CA GLN A 94 15.60 4.49 16.45
C GLN A 94 16.49 3.76 15.44
N THR A 95 17.80 3.81 15.65
CA THR A 95 18.78 3.17 14.76
C THR A 95 19.04 1.73 15.20
N TYR A 96 18.99 0.80 14.26
CA TYR A 96 19.31 -0.62 14.46
C TYR A 96 20.58 -1.02 13.71
N PRO A 97 21.40 -1.94 14.23
CA PRO A 97 22.61 -2.41 13.53
C PRO A 97 22.31 -3.14 12.21
N PHE A 98 21.17 -3.84 12.12
CA PHE A 98 20.82 -4.66 10.96
C PHE A 98 19.33 -4.52 10.60
N LEU A 99 19.02 -4.64 9.30
CA LEU A 99 17.65 -4.54 8.79
C LEU A 99 16.71 -5.59 9.40
N ILE A 100 17.19 -6.81 9.64
CA ILE A 100 16.41 -7.87 10.28
C ILE A 100 15.99 -7.49 11.72
N GLN A 101 16.82 -6.73 12.44
CA GLN A 101 16.44 -6.27 13.78
C GLN A 101 15.41 -5.14 13.70
N ALA A 102 15.60 -4.22 12.76
CA ALA A 102 14.64 -3.15 12.49
C ALA A 102 13.27 -3.70 12.07
N SER A 103 13.23 -4.74 11.21
CA SER A 103 11.98 -5.37 10.79
C SER A 103 11.29 -6.14 11.92
N LYS A 104 12.03 -6.80 12.81
CA LYS A 104 11.47 -7.40 14.02
C LYS A 104 10.89 -6.35 14.97
N ALA A 105 11.51 -5.18 15.08
CA ALA A 105 10.97 -4.07 15.87
C ALA A 105 9.67 -3.53 15.27
N LEU A 106 9.61 -3.39 13.94
CA LEU A 106 8.39 -3.01 13.23
C LEU A 106 7.25 -4.02 13.48
N LYS A 107 7.53 -5.32 13.35
CA LYS A 107 6.53 -6.38 13.62
C LYS A 107 6.03 -6.42 15.06
N ARG A 108 6.87 -6.00 16.03
CA ARG A 108 6.50 -5.91 17.46
C ARG A 108 5.79 -4.60 17.81
N GLY A 109 5.66 -3.65 16.87
CA GLY A 109 5.06 -2.33 17.10
C GLY A 109 5.95 -1.36 17.89
N GLU A 110 7.23 -1.70 18.09
CA GLU A 110 8.22 -0.83 18.74
C GLU A 110 8.44 0.43 17.88
N VAL A 111 8.48 0.24 16.57
CA VAL A 111 8.44 1.30 15.55
C VAL A 111 7.23 1.10 14.63
N GLU A 112 6.76 2.19 14.04
CA GLU A 112 5.58 2.25 13.16
C GLU A 112 5.98 2.32 11.68
N ALA A 113 7.19 2.81 11.38
CA ALA A 113 7.72 2.87 10.03
C ALA A 113 9.23 2.62 10.02
N LEU A 114 9.75 2.11 8.90
CA LEU A 114 11.18 1.97 8.65
C LEU A 114 11.58 2.81 7.43
N VAL A 115 12.65 3.59 7.58
CA VAL A 115 13.25 4.33 6.47
C VAL A 115 14.53 3.62 6.06
N VAL A 116 14.47 2.94 4.91
CA VAL A 116 15.54 2.08 4.40
C VAL A 116 15.63 2.16 2.88
N GLU A 117 16.73 1.70 2.30
CA GLU A 117 16.93 1.69 0.85
C GLU A 117 16.07 0.62 0.16
N ARG A 118 15.38 1.02 -0.91
CA ARG A 118 14.46 0.14 -1.66
C ARG A 118 15.16 -1.09 -2.24
N ALA A 119 16.38 -0.93 -2.74
CA ALA A 119 17.13 -2.01 -3.38
C ALA A 119 17.40 -3.18 -2.43
N ILE A 120 17.77 -2.87 -1.18
CA ILE A 120 18.00 -3.87 -0.14
C ILE A 120 16.67 -4.48 0.30
N LEU A 121 15.63 -3.64 0.46
CA LEU A 121 14.32 -4.11 0.91
C LEU A 121 13.67 -5.07 -0.09
N GLY A 122 13.79 -4.81 -1.39
CA GLY A 122 13.24 -5.66 -2.45
C GLY A 122 13.79 -7.09 -2.40
N HIS A 123 15.11 -7.23 -2.25
CA HIS A 123 15.76 -8.53 -2.10
C HIS A 123 15.29 -9.24 -0.82
N MET A 124 15.27 -8.53 0.31
CA MET A 124 14.97 -9.11 1.63
C MET A 124 13.50 -9.55 1.75
N ILE A 125 12.57 -8.84 1.12
CA ILE A 125 11.16 -9.25 1.09
C ILE A 125 10.99 -10.57 0.34
N GLN A 126 11.69 -10.75 -0.79
CA GLN A 126 11.66 -11.99 -1.56
C GLN A 126 12.31 -13.14 -0.79
N GLU A 127 13.49 -12.91 -0.22
CA GLU A 127 14.26 -13.94 0.49
C GLU A 127 13.57 -14.42 1.77
N TYR A 128 13.02 -13.50 2.58
CA TYR A 128 12.43 -13.78 3.89
C TYR A 128 10.89 -13.87 3.89
N GLN A 129 10.26 -13.80 2.71
CA GLN A 129 8.80 -13.87 2.52
C GLN A 129 8.01 -12.90 3.43
N TRP A 130 8.44 -11.65 3.52
CA TRP A 130 7.76 -10.63 4.29
C TRP A 130 6.49 -10.12 3.57
N ASN A 131 5.41 -10.89 3.67
CA ASN A 131 4.12 -10.59 3.02
C ASN A 131 3.24 -9.62 3.82
N ASP A 132 3.60 -9.34 5.07
CA ASP A 132 2.88 -8.51 6.03
C ASP A 132 3.44 -7.09 6.14
N LEU A 133 4.44 -6.74 5.32
CA LEU A 133 5.03 -5.41 5.28
C LEU A 133 4.46 -4.61 4.11
N LEU A 134 3.95 -3.42 4.41
CA LEU A 134 3.53 -2.46 3.40
C LEU A 134 4.73 -1.59 3.00
N ILE A 135 5.10 -1.63 1.72
CA ILE A 135 6.04 -0.66 1.14
C ILE A 135 5.22 0.52 0.61
N LEU A 136 5.45 1.71 1.18
CA LEU A 136 4.82 2.92 0.68
C LEU A 136 5.38 3.30 -0.70
N PRO A 137 4.54 3.77 -1.65
CA PRO A 137 4.97 4.07 -3.02
C PRO A 137 5.88 5.30 -3.12
N GLN A 138 5.92 6.17 -2.10
CA GLN A 138 6.67 7.42 -2.14
C GLN A 138 8.18 7.18 -2.08
N THR A 139 8.91 7.77 -3.02
CA THR A 139 10.37 7.79 -3.01
C THR A 139 10.87 8.99 -2.20
N LEU A 140 11.64 8.74 -1.14
CA LEU A 140 12.14 9.77 -0.22
C LEU A 140 13.37 10.52 -0.77
N ALA A 141 14.23 9.80 -1.49
CA ALA A 141 15.42 10.35 -2.12
C ALA A 141 15.88 9.40 -3.24
N VAL A 142 16.23 9.98 -4.39
CA VAL A 142 16.94 9.26 -5.46
C VAL A 142 18.44 9.31 -5.15
N ARG A 143 19.10 8.16 -5.25
CA ARG A 143 20.56 8.08 -5.14
C ARG A 143 21.12 7.24 -6.28
N ASP A 144 22.15 7.76 -6.89
CA ASP A 144 22.98 7.03 -7.83
C ASP A 144 24.04 6.24 -7.08
N TYR A 145 24.23 4.98 -7.48
CA TYR A 145 25.35 4.17 -7.00
C TYR A 145 26.56 4.38 -7.91
N ALA A 146 27.75 4.42 -7.32
CA ALA A 146 29.00 4.61 -8.05
C ALA A 146 30.06 3.62 -7.56
N ILE A 147 30.98 3.27 -8.45
CA ILE A 147 32.18 2.52 -8.12
C ILE A 147 33.26 3.53 -7.70
N ALA A 148 33.72 3.45 -6.45
CA ALA A 148 34.77 4.34 -5.95
C ALA A 148 36.15 3.88 -6.45
N ILE A 149 36.92 4.81 -7.02
CA ILE A 149 38.26 4.56 -7.56
C ILE A 149 39.20 5.67 -7.05
N PRO A 150 40.47 5.36 -6.70
CA PRO A 150 41.45 6.37 -6.31
C PRO A 150 41.59 7.49 -7.35
N SER A 151 41.71 8.73 -6.87
CA SER A 151 41.90 9.90 -7.74
C SER A 151 43.17 9.75 -8.57
N GLY A 152 43.06 9.95 -9.89
CA GLY A 152 44.18 9.80 -10.84
C GLY A 152 44.43 8.36 -11.31
N SER A 153 43.59 7.39 -10.95
CA SER A 153 43.70 6.02 -11.45
C SER A 153 43.54 5.97 -12.97
N PRO A 154 44.45 5.27 -13.70
CA PRO A 154 44.32 5.09 -15.15
C PRO A 154 43.09 4.23 -15.52
N LEU A 155 42.55 3.47 -14.56
CA LEU A 155 41.40 2.59 -14.77
C LEU A 155 40.05 3.32 -14.79
N MET A 156 40.01 4.60 -14.38
CA MET A 156 38.76 5.36 -14.26
C MET A 156 37.99 5.38 -15.59
N GLU A 157 38.67 5.68 -16.69
CA GLU A 157 38.05 5.82 -18.00
C GLU A 157 37.55 4.47 -18.55
N ASP A 158 38.33 3.42 -18.37
CA ASP A 158 37.96 2.08 -18.84
C ASP A 158 36.79 1.51 -18.03
N ILE A 159 36.73 1.76 -16.72
CA ILE A 159 35.60 1.37 -15.88
C ILE A 159 34.35 2.16 -16.26
N ASN A 160 34.44 3.48 -16.48
CA ASN A 160 33.29 4.28 -16.91
C ASN A 160 32.71 3.77 -18.23
N ARG A 161 33.55 3.48 -19.22
CA ARG A 161 33.11 2.89 -20.50
C ARG A 161 32.46 1.52 -20.32
N ALA A 162 33.04 0.66 -19.49
CA ALA A 162 32.48 -0.65 -19.19
C ALA A 162 31.10 -0.54 -18.52
N VAL A 163 30.94 0.33 -17.52
CA VAL A 163 29.67 0.58 -16.85
C VAL A 163 28.63 1.08 -17.85
N LEU A 164 28.97 2.09 -18.65
CA LEU A 164 28.06 2.62 -19.68
C LEU A 164 27.64 1.55 -20.69
N THR A 165 28.55 0.67 -21.09
CA THR A 165 28.26 -0.43 -22.02
C THR A 165 27.27 -1.42 -21.42
N VAL A 166 27.47 -1.78 -20.15
CA VAL A 166 26.58 -2.72 -19.43
C VAL A 166 25.21 -2.09 -19.17
N THR A 167 25.14 -0.84 -18.71
CA THR A 167 23.86 -0.20 -18.35
C THR A 167 22.99 0.15 -19.55
N HIS A 168 23.57 0.29 -20.75
CA HIS A 168 22.82 0.50 -22.00
C HIS A 168 22.44 -0.81 -22.70
N HIS A 169 22.94 -1.96 -22.23
CA HIS A 169 22.60 -3.26 -22.80
C HIS A 169 21.11 -3.58 -22.53
N PRO A 170 20.37 -4.18 -23.49
CA PRO A 170 18.96 -4.54 -23.31
C PRO A 170 18.68 -5.37 -22.04
N ASP A 171 19.61 -6.26 -21.70
CA ASP A 171 19.51 -7.19 -20.57
C ASP A 171 19.66 -6.50 -19.20
N TRP A 172 20.12 -5.24 -19.15
CA TRP A 172 20.31 -4.51 -17.90
C TRP A 172 19.03 -4.44 -17.08
N LYS A 173 17.90 -4.13 -17.74
CA LYS A 173 16.59 -4.06 -17.07
C LYS A 173 16.19 -5.41 -16.48
N GLU A 174 16.46 -6.50 -17.18
CA GLU A 174 16.16 -7.85 -16.70
C GLU A 174 17.02 -8.23 -15.49
N LEU A 175 18.31 -7.88 -15.52
CA LEU A 175 19.23 -8.09 -14.40
C LEU A 175 18.78 -7.30 -13.16
N VAL A 176 18.45 -6.01 -13.31
CA VAL A 176 17.93 -5.19 -12.21
C VAL A 176 16.65 -5.81 -11.66
N GLN A 177 15.70 -6.18 -12.53
CA GLN A 177 14.45 -6.80 -12.11
C GLN A 177 14.67 -8.12 -11.35
N ARG A 178 15.64 -8.93 -11.77
CA ARG A 178 15.95 -10.22 -11.15
C ARG A 178 16.57 -10.08 -9.76
N TYR A 179 17.47 -9.13 -9.55
CA TYR A 179 18.23 -9.03 -8.29
C TYR A 179 17.68 -7.99 -7.31
N VAL A 180 17.07 -6.92 -7.83
CA VAL A 180 16.59 -5.77 -7.05
C VAL A 180 15.07 -5.74 -6.96
N GLY A 181 14.38 -6.37 -7.91
CA GLY A 181 12.91 -6.31 -8.04
C GLY A 181 12.47 -5.15 -8.94
N GLN A 182 11.20 -4.76 -8.88
CA GLN A 182 10.69 -3.66 -9.70
C GLN A 182 11.38 -2.33 -9.37
N SER A 183 12.31 -1.91 -10.22
CA SER A 183 12.69 -0.52 -10.40
C SER A 183 11.59 0.14 -11.23
N GLU A 184 10.81 1.04 -10.62
CA GLU A 184 9.89 1.89 -11.39
C GLU A 184 10.69 2.85 -12.30
N PRO A 185 10.07 3.31 -13.41
CA PRO A 185 10.74 3.92 -14.56
C PRO A 185 11.42 5.27 -14.30
#